data_AF-A0A401QBY5-F1
#
_entry.id   AF-A0A401QBY5-F1
#
_cell.length_a   1.000
_cell.length_b   1.000
_cell.length_c   1.000
_cell.angle_alpha   90.00
_cell.angle_beta   90.00
_cell.angle_gamma   90.00
#
_symmetry.space_group_name_H-M   'P 1'
#
loop_
_entity.id
_entity.type
_entity.pdbx_description
1 polymer ?
#
loop_
_entity_poly.entity_id
_entity_poly.type
_entity_poly.pdbx_seq_one_letter_code
_entity_poly.pdbx_strand_id
1 'polypeptide(L)'
;VACMQFINIVVHSVEDMNFRVHLQFEFTKLGLDEFLEKSKHTESDKLQVQIQAYLDNVFDVGGLLEDAETKNAALEKVDELEEHLSHVST
;
A
#
# COMPACT_ATOMS: atom_id res chain seq x y z
N VAL A 1 -20.31 -1.47 -11.77
CA VAL A 1 -19.12 -0.88 -12.45
C VAL A 1 -18.95 0.60 -12.11
N ALA A 2 -19.85 1.52 -12.51
CA ALA A 2 -19.67 2.96 -12.31
C ALA A 2 -19.44 3.42 -10.86
N CYS A 3 -20.15 2.81 -9.89
CA CYS A 3 -19.94 3.11 -8.46
C CYS A 3 -18.50 2.80 -8.01
N MET A 4 -17.95 1.65 -8.40
CA MET A 4 -16.59 1.27 -8.05
C MET A 4 -15.55 2.19 -8.69
N GLN A 5 -15.76 2.55 -9.95
CA GLN A 5 -14.90 3.48 -10.66
C GLN A 5 -14.90 4.87 -10.00
N PHE A 6 -16.06 5.35 -9.52
CA PHE A 6 -16.14 6.60 -8.77
C PHE A 6 -15.30 6.54 -7.48
N ILE A 7 -15.43 5.46 -6.70
CA ILE A 7 -14.64 5.28 -5.48
C ILE A 7 -13.14 5.26 -5.80
N ASN A 8 -12.73 4.52 -6.84
CA ASN A 8 -11.33 4.49 -7.28
C ASN A 8 -10.76 5.88 -7.56
N ILE A 9 -11.52 6.72 -8.26
CA ILE A 9 -11.11 8.09 -8.58
C ILE A 9 -11.04 8.92 -7.30
N VAL A 10 -12.10 8.94 -6.49
CA VAL A 10 -12.17 9.76 -5.28
C VAL A 10 -11.04 9.45 -4.30
N VAL A 11 -10.73 8.18 -4.08
CA VAL A 11 -9.72 7.78 -3.10
C VAL A 11 -8.32 7.94 -3.66
N HIS A 12 -8.06 7.51 -4.90
CA HIS A 12 -6.69 7.34 -5.40
C HIS A 12 -6.19 8.45 -6.34
N SER A 13 -7.04 9.37 -6.80
CA SER A 13 -6.60 10.45 -7.70
C SER A 13 -6.16 11.73 -6.98
N VAL A 14 -6.06 11.73 -5.64
CA VAL A 14 -5.62 12.89 -4.86
C VAL A 14 -4.08 13.00 -4.83
N GLU A 15 -3.56 14.23 -4.83
CA GLU A 15 -2.12 14.48 -4.85
C GLU A 15 -1.44 14.26 -3.49
N ASP A 16 -2.11 14.64 -2.39
CA ASP A 16 -1.59 14.46 -1.04
C ASP A 16 -1.81 13.02 -0.56
N MET A 17 -0.71 12.32 -0.30
CA MET A 17 -0.72 10.91 0.14
C MET A 17 -1.34 10.72 1.53
N ASN A 18 -1.19 11.69 2.44
CA ASN A 18 -1.85 11.62 3.76
C ASN A 18 -3.35 11.76 3.61
N PHE A 19 -3.80 12.66 2.72
CA PHE A 19 -5.22 12.79 2.43
C PHE A 19 -5.79 11.55 1.73
N ARG A 20 -5.02 10.92 0.83
CA ARG A 20 -5.37 9.62 0.23
C ARG A 20 -5.59 8.55 1.30
N VAL A 21 -4.64 8.39 2.22
CA VAL A 21 -4.73 7.42 3.32
C VAL A 21 -5.95 7.72 4.20
N HIS A 22 -6.22 9.00 4.48
CA HIS A 22 -7.41 9.41 5.23
C HIS A 22 -8.71 8.99 4.53
N LEU A 23 -8.86 9.29 3.23
CA LEU A 23 -10.04 8.90 2.45
C LEU A 23 -10.20 7.38 2.38
N GLN A 24 -9.11 6.65 2.14
CA GLN A 24 -9.12 5.19 2.13
C GLN A 24 -9.67 4.66 3.46
N PHE A 25 -9.18 5.17 4.59
CA PHE A 25 -9.60 4.72 5.91
C PHE A 25 -11.07 5.03 6.20
N GLU A 26 -11.61 6.15 5.71
CA GLU A 26 -13.04 6.45 5.83
C GLU A 26 -13.90 5.41 5.09
N PHE A 27 -13.49 4.95 3.90
CA PHE A 27 -14.18 3.85 3.21
C PHE A 27 -13.99 2.49 3.88
N THR A 28 -12.81 2.21 4.45
CA THR A 28 -12.58 1.02 5.28
C THR A 28 -13.55 0.97 6.45
N LYS A 29 -13.75 2.09 7.17
CA LYS A 29 -14.72 2.17 8.28
C LYS A 29 -16.17 1.91 7.85
N LEU A 30 -16.51 2.28 6.62
CA LEU A 30 -17.82 2.00 6.03
C LEU A 30 -17.96 0.54 5.57
N GLY A 31 -16.93 -0.30 5.76
CA GLY A 31 -16.94 -1.72 5.44
C GLY A 31 -16.65 -2.03 3.96
N LEU A 32 -16.05 -1.08 3.21
CA LEU A 32 -15.77 -1.28 1.80
C LEU A 32 -14.86 -2.50 1.57
N ASP A 33 -13.79 -2.63 2.33
CA ASP A 33 -12.79 -3.68 2.11
C ASP A 33 -13.38 -5.09 2.29
N GLU A 34 -14.18 -5.29 3.34
CA GLU A 34 -14.89 -6.55 3.58
C GLU A 34 -15.89 -6.86 2.45
N PHE A 35 -16.60 -5.83 1.96
CA PHE A 35 -17.52 -5.97 0.85
C PHE A 35 -16.81 -6.36 -0.45
N LEU A 36 -15.65 -5.75 -0.74
CA LEU A 36 -14.87 -6.03 -1.94
C LEU A 36 -14.27 -7.44 -1.90
N GLU A 37 -13.79 -7.90 -0.74
CA GLU A 37 -13.30 -9.27 -0.58
C GLU A 37 -14.35 -10.33 -0.90
N LYS A 38 -15.60 -10.10 -0.47
CA LYS A 38 -16.74 -10.98 -0.82
C LYS A 38 -17.09 -10.89 -2.30
N SER A 39 -16.94 -9.71 -2.89
CA SER A 39 -17.33 -9.40 -4.26
C SER A 39 -16.26 -9.71 -5.32
N LYS A 40 -15.04 -10.08 -4.92
CA LYS A 40 -13.91 -10.32 -5.85
C LYS A 40 -14.14 -11.47 -6.84
N HIS A 41 -15.01 -12.42 -6.50
CA HIS A 41 -15.38 -13.56 -7.35
C HIS A 41 -16.62 -13.27 -8.22
N THR A 42 -16.89 -12.00 -8.53
CA THR A 42 -17.96 -11.62 -9.44
C THR A 42 -17.73 -12.21 -10.84
N GLU A 43 -18.79 -12.68 -11.50
CA GLU A 43 -18.73 -13.13 -12.91
C GLU A 43 -18.55 -11.97 -13.91
N SER A 44 -18.59 -10.72 -13.44
CA SER A 44 -18.46 -9.55 -14.30
C SER A 44 -17.00 -9.11 -14.42
N ASP A 45 -16.36 -9.43 -15.54
CA ASP A 45 -14.97 -9.03 -15.85
C ASP A 45 -14.74 -7.52 -15.64
N LYS A 46 -15.68 -6.69 -16.11
CA LYS A 46 -15.59 -5.22 -15.96
C LYS A 46 -15.61 -4.78 -14.50
N LEU A 47 -16.39 -5.45 -13.66
CA LEU A 47 -16.42 -5.14 -12.24
C LEU A 47 -15.16 -5.67 -11.55
N GLN A 48 -14.73 -6.89 -11.88
CA GLN A 48 -13.52 -7.50 -11.34
C GLN A 48 -12.28 -6.62 -11.59
N VAL A 49 -12.13 -6.06 -12.80
CA VAL A 49 -11.04 -5.11 -13.11
C VAL A 49 -11.07 -3.89 -12.18
N GLN A 50 -12.26 -3.34 -11.88
CA GLN A 50 -12.37 -2.16 -11.01
C GLN A 50 -12.10 -2.49 -9.53
N ILE A 51 -12.51 -3.68 -9.08
CA ILE A 51 -12.22 -4.17 -7.73
C ILE A 51 -10.72 -4.40 -7.57
N GLN A 52 -10.09 -5.11 -8.52
CA GLN A 52 -8.66 -5.37 -8.48
C GLN A 52 -7.85 -4.07 -8.51
N ALA A 53 -8.23 -3.13 -9.39
CA ALA A 53 -7.58 -1.82 -9.44
C ALA A 53 -7.70 -1.02 -8.12
N TYR A 54 -8.75 -1.21 -7.33
CA TYR A 54 -8.82 -0.63 -5.99
C TYR A 54 -7.82 -1.29 -5.06
N LEU A 55 -7.88 -2.62 -4.96
CA LEU A 55 -7.06 -3.43 -4.07
C LEU A 55 -5.56 -3.24 -4.32
N ASP A 56 -5.14 -3.20 -5.59
CA ASP A 56 -3.74 -2.97 -5.98
C ASP A 56 -3.24 -1.57 -5.58
N ASN A 57 -4.14 -0.61 -5.39
CA ASN A 57 -3.84 0.78 -5.05
C ASN A 57 -4.05 1.11 -3.57
N VAL A 58 -4.41 0.12 -2.75
CA VAL A 58 -4.52 0.30 -1.29
C VAL A 58 -3.16 0.65 -0.72
N PHE A 59 -3.14 1.69 0.11
CA PHE A 59 -1.96 2.16 0.82
C PHE A 59 -1.84 1.44 2.16
N ASP A 60 -0.83 0.58 2.31
CA ASP A 60 -0.50 -0.09 3.58
C ASP A 60 0.63 0.67 4.30
N VAL A 61 0.23 1.59 5.18
CA VAL A 61 1.19 2.38 5.96
C VAL A 61 1.97 1.51 6.96
N GLY A 62 1.35 0.45 7.47
CA GLY A 62 1.99 -0.46 8.43
C GLY A 62 3.14 -1.22 7.77
N GLY A 63 2.85 -1.87 6.64
CA GLY A 63 3.87 -2.58 5.87
C GLY A 63 5.02 -1.67 5.40
N LEU A 64 4.70 -0.45 4.94
CA LEU A 64 5.73 0.52 4.56
C LEU A 64 6.65 0.94 5.72
N LEU A 65 6.12 1.02 6.94
CA LEU A 65 6.91 1.34 8.12
C LEU A 65 7.83 0.18 8.51
N GLU A 66 7.31 -1.05 8.52
CA GLU A 66 8.10 -2.26 8.79
C GLU A 66 9.23 -2.44 7.77
N ASP A 67 8.96 -2.18 6.49
CA ASP A 67 9.95 -2.20 5.42
C ASP A 67 11.04 -1.13 5.63
N ALA A 68 10.66 0.06 6.08
CA ALA A 68 11.60 1.14 6.37
C ALA A 68 12.51 0.80 7.56
N GLU A 69 11.95 0.20 8.62
CA GLU A 69 12.72 -0.26 9.78
C GLU A 69 13.70 -1.37 9.38
N THR A 70 13.24 -2.35 8.60
CA THR A 70 14.07 -3.44 8.08
C THR A 70 15.21 -2.91 7.22
N LYS A 71 14.93 -1.94 6.34
CA LYS A 71 15.95 -1.28 5.52
C LYS A 71 16.99 -0.57 6.37
N ASN A 72 16.57 0.17 7.40
CA ASN A 72 17.50 0.88 8.28
C ASN A 72 18.43 -0.09 9.01
N ALA A 73 17.89 -1.19 9.55
CA ALA A 73 18.71 -2.22 10.20
C ALA A 73 19.72 -2.87 9.24
N ALA A 74 19.33 -3.08 7.97
CA ALA A 74 20.24 -3.61 6.96
C ALA A 74 21.37 -2.61 6.63
N LEU A 75 21.07 -1.31 6.57
CA LEU A 75 22.07 -0.26 6.34
C LEU A 75 23.07 -0.17 7.49
N GLU A 76 22.60 -0.24 8.75
CA GLU A 76 23.50 -0.29 9.92
C GLU A 76 24.47 -1.48 9.84
N LYS A 77 24.02 -2.64 9.35
CA LYS A 77 24.87 -3.81 9.15
C LYS A 77 25.88 -3.63 8.01
N VAL A 78 25.54 -2.89 6.96
CA VAL A 78 26.48 -2.55 5.89
C VAL A 78 27.56 -1.64 6.45
N ASP A 79 27.19 -0.59 7.18
CA ASP A 79 28.14 0.36 7.78
C ASP A 79 29.12 -0.35 8.73
N GLU A 80 28.64 -1.24 9.60
CA GLU A 80 29.49 -2.08 10.48
C GLU A 80 30.53 -2.90 9.69
N LEU A 81 30.11 -3.50 8.56
CA LEU A 81 30.99 -4.31 7.73
C LEU A 81 32.02 -3.46 6.97
N GLU A 82 31.62 -2.29 6.48
CA GLU A 82 32.52 -1.34 5.81
C GLU A 82 33.60 -0.83 6.78
N GLU A 83 33.22 -0.51 8.03
CA GLU A 83 34.16 -0.13 9.08
C GLU A 83 35.15 -1.26 9.37
N HIS A 84 34.67 -2.50 9.57
CA HIS A 84 35.54 -3.67 9.78
C HIS A 84 36.52 -3.91 8.63
N LEU A 85 36.07 -3.80 7.37
CA LEU A 85 36.93 -3.95 6.20
C LEU A 85 38.01 -2.87 6.13
N SER A 86 37.67 -1.63 6.49
CA SER A 86 38.62 -0.51 6.53
C SER A 86 39.73 -0.74 7.56
N HIS A 87 39.38 -1.29 8.73
CA HIS A 87 40.34 -1.63 9.78
C HIS A 87 41.25 -2.80 9.43
N VAL A 88 40.77 -3.78 8.65
CA VAL A 88 41.57 -4.94 8.22
C VAL A 88 42.45 -4.61 7.01
N SER A 89 42.07 -3.62 6.20
CA SER A 89 42.80 -3.23 4.97
C SER A 89 43.89 -2.18 5.20
N THR A 90 44.09 -1.73 6.45
CA THR A 90 45.16 -0.80 6.87
C THR A 90 46.25 -1.55 7.62
#